data_AF-A0A2H9ZX68-F1
#
_entry.id   AF-A0A2H9ZX68-F1
#
_cell.length_a   1.000
_cell.length_b   1.000
_cell.length_c   1.000
_cell.angle_alpha   90.00
_cell.angle_beta   90.00
_cell.angle_gamma   90.00
#
_symmetry.space_group_name_H-M   'P 1'
#
loop_
_entity.id
_entity.type
_entity.pdbx_description
1 polymer ?
#
loop_
_entity_poly.entity_id
_entity_poly.type
_entity_poly.pdbx_seq_one_letter_code
_entity_poly.pdbx_strand_id
1 'polypeptide(L)'
;MNVGTNRGDAHAFKLDTLLKLVDVKGTDGKTTLLHFVVQEIIKAEGSRLSASSPSPTRTQPNALHDDLLCRKLGLQVVARLGGELGNVKKAASMDSEVLGGYVSKLARGISRINEVLRLNEELCSSKNSSGSLQFQESMSGFMKMAEDEIIKVQAQESVALSLVKEITEYFHGNSTKEEAHPFRIFMVVRDFLSILDRVCKDVGRITDRSIASSTRHFPVPVNPTLPSVFPRIRALRPESSDDDGSSSSLSS
;
A
#
# COMPACT_ATOMS: atom_id res chain seq x y z
N MET A 1 12.03 -18.05 -16.24
CA MET A 1 12.74 -17.94 -14.94
C MET A 1 12.72 -19.24 -14.12
N ASN A 2 11.67 -20.08 -14.19
CA ASN A 2 11.57 -21.30 -13.36
C ASN A 2 11.74 -22.63 -14.13
N VAL A 3 12.14 -22.59 -15.41
CA VAL A 3 12.32 -23.79 -16.24
C VAL A 3 13.32 -24.74 -15.57
N GLY A 4 12.95 -26.02 -15.44
CA GLY A 4 13.79 -27.05 -14.80
C GLY A 4 13.76 -27.07 -13.26
N THR A 5 12.92 -26.26 -12.62
CA THR A 5 12.70 -26.32 -11.17
C THR A 5 11.37 -27.01 -10.84
N ASN A 6 11.17 -27.37 -9.57
CA ASN A 6 9.87 -27.87 -9.07
C ASN A 6 8.72 -26.85 -9.16
N ARG A 7 8.99 -25.62 -9.65
CA ARG A 7 8.00 -24.57 -9.94
C ARG A 7 7.92 -24.24 -11.43
N GLY A 8 8.57 -25.01 -12.30
CA GLY A 8 8.63 -24.75 -13.74
C GLY A 8 7.27 -24.81 -14.43
N ASP A 9 6.44 -25.77 -14.04
CA ASP A 9 5.10 -26.02 -14.61
C ASP A 9 3.97 -25.54 -13.66
N ALA A 10 4.28 -24.62 -12.77
CA ALA A 10 3.30 -24.09 -11.82
C ALA A 10 2.21 -23.30 -12.56
N HIS A 11 0.95 -23.73 -12.42
CA HIS A 11 -0.21 -23.06 -13.03
C HIS A 11 -0.67 -21.83 -12.22
N ALA A 12 -0.36 -21.81 -10.91
CA ALA A 12 -0.66 -20.73 -10.00
C ALA A 12 0.31 -20.73 -8.81
N PHE A 13 0.27 -19.68 -7.99
CA PHE A 13 1.03 -19.58 -6.75
C PHE A 13 0.15 -19.01 -5.62
N LYS A 14 0.47 -19.38 -4.37
CA LYS A 14 -0.23 -18.87 -3.18
C LYS A 14 0.18 -17.43 -2.88
N LEU A 15 -0.70 -16.64 -2.26
CA LEU A 15 -0.42 -15.24 -1.89
C LEU A 15 0.84 -15.06 -1.05
N ASP A 16 1.22 -16.01 -0.19
CA ASP A 16 2.47 -15.97 0.57
C ASP A 16 3.73 -15.82 -0.32
N THR A 17 3.64 -16.24 -1.58
CA THR A 17 4.72 -16.12 -2.56
C THR A 17 4.97 -14.66 -2.93
N LEU A 18 3.97 -13.78 -2.81
CA LEU A 18 4.12 -12.34 -3.07
C LEU A 18 5.16 -11.71 -2.15
N LEU A 19 5.21 -12.14 -0.88
CA LEU A 19 6.18 -11.66 0.10
C LEU A 19 7.61 -12.08 -0.25
N LYS A 20 7.79 -13.12 -1.06
CA LYS A 20 9.11 -13.64 -1.48
C LYS A 20 9.68 -12.93 -2.71
N LEU A 21 8.89 -12.08 -3.37
CA LEU A 21 9.33 -11.35 -4.56
C LEU A 21 10.43 -10.33 -4.26
N VAL A 22 10.62 -9.97 -2.99
CA VAL A 22 11.75 -9.11 -2.56
C VAL A 22 13.02 -9.87 -2.24
N ASP A 23 12.94 -11.19 -2.05
CA ASP A 23 14.09 -12.02 -1.70
C ASP A 23 14.93 -12.39 -2.92
N VAL A 24 14.28 -12.45 -4.09
CA VAL A 24 14.97 -12.67 -5.36
C VAL A 24 15.55 -11.35 -5.83
N LYS A 25 16.88 -11.23 -5.79
CA LYS A 25 17.62 -10.02 -6.14
C LYS A 25 18.40 -10.17 -7.45
N GLY A 26 18.55 -9.07 -8.16
CA GLY A 26 19.45 -8.97 -9.31
C GLY A 26 20.93 -9.03 -8.91
N THR A 27 21.80 -9.00 -9.91
CA THR A 27 23.27 -9.01 -9.72
C THR A 27 23.79 -7.81 -8.92
N ASP A 28 23.03 -6.73 -8.88
CA ASP A 28 23.35 -5.52 -8.10
C ASP A 28 23.06 -5.67 -6.59
N GLY A 29 22.41 -6.75 -6.17
CA GLY A 29 21.98 -7.00 -4.78
C GLY A 29 20.97 -5.99 -4.22
N LYS A 30 20.47 -5.07 -5.05
CA LYS A 30 19.61 -3.93 -4.67
C LYS A 30 18.24 -4.04 -5.29
N THR A 31 18.17 -4.33 -6.59
CA THR A 31 16.89 -4.50 -7.29
C THR A 31 16.35 -5.89 -7.06
N THR A 32 15.07 -5.97 -6.75
CA THR A 32 14.38 -7.24 -6.50
C THR A 32 13.50 -7.61 -7.69
N LEU A 33 13.07 -8.86 -7.78
CA LEU A 33 12.09 -9.30 -8.79
C LEU A 33 10.83 -8.42 -8.76
N LEU A 34 10.36 -8.02 -7.57
CA LEU A 34 9.24 -7.09 -7.46
C LEU A 34 9.49 -5.74 -8.14
N HIS A 35 10.71 -5.20 -8.12
CA HIS A 35 11.03 -3.96 -8.83
C HIS A 35 10.84 -4.12 -10.35
N PHE A 36 11.30 -5.25 -10.90
CA PHE A 36 11.11 -5.56 -12.32
C PHE A 36 9.64 -5.71 -12.67
N VAL A 37 8.89 -6.48 -11.87
CA VAL A 37 7.43 -6.65 -12.07
C VAL A 37 6.70 -5.31 -12.05
N VAL A 38 7.00 -4.45 -11.08
CA VAL A 38 6.40 -3.12 -10.99
C VAL A 38 6.76 -2.26 -12.21
N GLN A 39 8.02 -2.28 -12.67
CA GLN A 39 8.42 -1.55 -13.87
C GLN A 39 7.69 -2.02 -15.13
N GLU A 40 7.49 -3.32 -15.30
CA GLU A 40 6.76 -3.87 -16.44
C GLU A 40 5.27 -3.50 -16.40
N ILE A 41 4.64 -3.54 -15.23
CA ILE A 41 3.24 -3.08 -15.07
C ILE A 41 3.15 -1.58 -15.39
N ILE A 42 4.08 -0.77 -14.91
CA ILE A 42 4.11 0.66 -15.19
C ILE A 42 4.18 0.93 -16.70
N LYS A 43 5.02 0.22 -17.44
CA LYS A 43 5.12 0.34 -18.90
C LYS A 43 3.81 -0.05 -19.59
N ALA A 44 3.21 -1.17 -19.19
CA ALA A 44 1.97 -1.68 -19.78
C ALA A 44 0.77 -0.75 -19.50
N GLU A 45 0.57 -0.39 -18.24
CA GLU A 45 -0.53 0.50 -17.81
C GLU A 45 -0.38 1.91 -18.36
N GLY A 46 0.84 2.45 -18.36
CA GLY A 46 1.15 3.74 -18.95
C GLY A 46 0.81 3.79 -20.44
N SER A 47 1.20 2.75 -21.19
CA SER A 47 0.96 2.69 -22.64
C SER A 47 -0.54 2.60 -22.94
N ARG A 48 -1.28 1.81 -22.16
CA ARG A 48 -2.74 1.70 -22.26
C ARG A 48 -3.43 3.04 -22.02
N LEU A 49 -3.02 3.79 -21.00
CA LEU A 49 -3.61 5.08 -20.66
C LEU A 49 -3.24 6.17 -21.67
N SER A 50 -2.00 6.21 -22.13
CA SER A 50 -1.56 7.15 -23.19
C SER A 50 -2.28 6.90 -24.52
N ALA A 51 -2.56 5.64 -24.89
CA ALA A 51 -3.30 5.31 -26.10
C ALA A 51 -4.78 5.73 -26.04
N SER A 52 -5.36 5.78 -24.83
CA SER A 52 -6.76 6.14 -24.60
C SER A 52 -7.04 7.65 -24.54
N SER A 53 -5.98 8.49 -24.50
CA SER A 53 -6.10 9.95 -24.46
C SER A 53 -5.83 10.56 -25.83
N PRO A 54 -6.86 11.00 -26.58
CA PRO A 54 -6.65 11.72 -27.83
C PRO A 54 -6.14 13.14 -27.53
N SER A 55 -4.84 13.38 -27.65
CA SER A 55 -4.30 14.75 -27.61
C SER A 55 -4.57 15.46 -28.96
N PRO A 56 -5.24 16.62 -29.02
CA PRO A 56 -5.62 17.25 -30.29
C PRO A 56 -4.49 18.02 -31.01
N THR A 57 -3.29 18.11 -30.45
CA THR A 57 -2.23 18.97 -30.98
C THR A 57 -0.85 18.42 -30.63
N ARG A 58 -0.21 17.72 -31.58
CA ARG A 58 1.22 17.37 -31.48
C ARG A 58 2.00 18.01 -32.61
N THR A 59 2.40 19.25 -32.41
CA THR A 59 3.47 19.88 -33.18
C THR A 59 4.78 19.54 -32.46
N GLN A 60 5.50 18.54 -32.97
CA GLN A 60 6.77 17.95 -32.53
C GLN A 60 6.71 16.74 -31.56
N PRO A 61 7.25 15.57 -31.96
CA PRO A 61 7.31 14.36 -31.14
C PRO A 61 8.53 14.39 -30.23
N ASN A 62 8.39 14.89 -29.00
CA ASN A 62 9.39 14.62 -27.96
C ASN A 62 9.12 13.23 -27.36
N ALA A 63 9.58 12.18 -28.06
CA ALA A 63 9.39 10.77 -27.66
C ALA A 63 9.81 10.49 -26.19
N LEU A 64 10.83 11.21 -25.70
CA LEU A 64 11.28 11.14 -24.30
C LEU A 64 10.24 11.71 -23.32
N HIS A 65 9.54 12.78 -23.68
CA HIS A 65 8.53 13.38 -22.80
C HIS A 65 7.29 12.49 -22.70
N ASP A 66 6.91 11.86 -23.80
CA ASP A 66 5.81 10.91 -23.86
C ASP A 66 6.08 9.65 -23.05
N ASP A 67 7.31 9.11 -23.11
CA ASP A 67 7.73 7.97 -22.28
C ASP A 67 7.64 8.29 -20.78
N LEU A 68 8.07 9.49 -20.38
CA LEU A 68 8.01 9.93 -18.99
C LEU A 68 6.57 10.11 -18.48
N LEU A 69 5.68 10.66 -19.31
CA LEU A 69 4.26 10.79 -18.97
C LEU A 69 3.59 9.42 -18.86
N CYS A 70 3.85 8.53 -19.82
CA CYS A 70 3.41 7.14 -19.81
C CYS A 70 3.83 6.44 -18.51
N ARG A 71 5.11 6.53 -18.15
CA ARG A 71 5.65 5.94 -16.91
C ARG A 71 5.02 6.53 -15.65
N LYS A 72 4.72 7.83 -15.63
CA LYS A 72 4.04 8.48 -14.50
C LYS A 72 2.60 7.98 -14.34
N LEU A 73 1.87 7.85 -15.45
CA LEU A 73 0.50 7.30 -15.44
C LEU A 73 0.47 5.86 -14.95
N GLY A 74 1.36 5.01 -15.46
CA GLY A 74 1.47 3.62 -15.00
C GLY A 74 1.85 3.50 -13.52
N LEU A 75 2.76 4.34 -13.03
CA LEU A 75 3.13 4.37 -11.61
C LEU A 75 1.94 4.77 -10.73
N GLN A 76 1.11 5.71 -11.17
CA GLN A 76 -0.10 6.10 -10.45
C GLN A 76 -1.08 4.93 -10.32
N VAL A 77 -1.24 4.10 -11.35
CA VAL A 77 -2.11 2.92 -11.30
C VAL A 77 -1.64 1.95 -10.21
N VAL A 78 -0.36 1.56 -10.24
CA VAL A 78 0.17 0.59 -9.27
C VAL A 78 0.15 1.14 -7.85
N ALA A 79 0.49 2.42 -7.67
CA ALA A 79 0.50 3.07 -6.36
C ALA A 79 -0.91 3.24 -5.74
N ARG A 80 -1.97 3.20 -6.54
CA ARG A 80 -3.36 3.28 -6.04
C ARG A 80 -3.86 2.00 -5.40
N LEU A 81 -3.27 0.84 -5.74
CA LEU A 81 -3.71 -0.46 -5.24
C LEU A 81 -3.77 -0.50 -3.71
N GLY A 82 -2.79 0.12 -3.04
CA GLY A 82 -2.74 0.21 -1.57
C GLY A 82 -3.89 1.02 -0.95
N GLY A 83 -4.49 1.94 -1.70
CA GLY A 83 -5.68 2.71 -1.29
C GLY A 83 -6.99 1.96 -1.57
N GLU A 84 -7.08 1.30 -2.73
CA GLU A 84 -8.26 0.51 -3.13
C GLU A 84 -8.48 -0.68 -2.19
N LEU A 85 -7.40 -1.26 -1.66
CA LEU A 85 -7.44 -2.32 -0.66
C LEU A 85 -7.32 -1.79 0.79
N GLY A 86 -7.76 -0.57 1.06
CA GLY A 86 -7.67 0.05 2.40
C GLY A 86 -8.36 -0.75 3.51
N ASN A 87 -9.48 -1.42 3.20
CA ASN A 87 -10.21 -2.26 4.16
C ASN A 87 -9.43 -3.52 4.56
N VAL A 88 -8.53 -4.02 3.69
CA VAL A 88 -7.66 -5.17 4.01
C VAL A 88 -6.74 -4.84 5.18
N LYS A 89 -6.24 -3.60 5.25
CA LYS A 89 -5.38 -3.16 6.36
C LYS A 89 -6.11 -3.20 7.70
N LYS A 90 -7.41 -2.85 7.71
CA LYS A 90 -8.27 -2.94 8.90
C LYS A 90 -8.56 -4.39 9.25
N ALA A 91 -8.96 -5.21 8.28
CA ALA A 91 -9.24 -6.63 8.48
C ALA A 91 -8.01 -7.40 9.02
N ALA A 92 -6.82 -7.07 8.52
CA ALA A 92 -5.54 -7.64 8.97
C ALA A 92 -5.14 -7.27 10.41
N SER A 93 -5.87 -6.35 11.05
CA SER A 93 -5.68 -5.98 12.47
C SER A 93 -6.72 -6.59 13.39
N MET A 94 -7.71 -7.30 12.84
CA MET A 94 -8.73 -8.00 13.60
C MET A 94 -8.25 -9.39 13.99
N ASP A 95 -8.85 -9.93 15.05
CA ASP A 95 -8.64 -11.30 15.52
C ASP A 95 -10.00 -12.02 15.49
N SER A 96 -10.06 -13.15 14.77
CA SER A 96 -11.29 -13.90 14.55
C SER A 96 -11.80 -14.61 15.82
N GLU A 97 -10.90 -15.09 16.68
CA GLU A 97 -11.28 -15.74 17.94
C GLU A 97 -11.83 -14.71 18.92
N VAL A 98 -11.19 -13.54 19.00
CA VAL A 98 -11.64 -12.43 19.83
C VAL A 98 -13.00 -11.91 19.35
N LEU A 99 -13.20 -11.78 18.04
CA LEU A 99 -14.49 -11.39 17.44
C LEU A 99 -15.60 -12.37 17.84
N GLY A 100 -15.40 -13.67 17.61
CA GLY A 100 -16.35 -14.71 18.01
C GLY A 100 -16.59 -14.78 19.51
N GLY A 101 -15.55 -14.47 20.29
CA GLY A 101 -15.65 -14.30 21.73
C GLY A 101 -16.60 -13.16 22.12
N TYR A 102 -16.54 -12.00 21.45
CA TYR A 102 -17.44 -10.88 21.71
C TYR A 102 -18.89 -11.19 21.33
N VAL A 103 -19.11 -11.78 20.15
CA VAL A 103 -20.45 -12.16 19.69
C VAL A 103 -21.08 -13.20 20.64
N SER A 104 -20.30 -14.21 21.05
CA SER A 104 -20.73 -15.21 22.03
C SER A 104 -21.01 -14.61 23.41
N LYS A 105 -20.27 -13.57 23.82
CA LYS A 105 -20.51 -12.86 25.09
C LYS A 105 -21.81 -12.07 25.05
N LEU A 106 -22.13 -11.41 23.93
CA LEU A 106 -23.41 -10.71 23.75
C LEU A 106 -24.58 -11.69 23.83
N ALA A 107 -24.53 -12.78 23.07
CA ALA A 107 -25.58 -13.81 23.07
C ALA A 107 -25.81 -14.43 24.46
N ARG A 108 -24.73 -14.75 25.18
CA ARG A 108 -24.83 -15.27 26.55
C ARG A 108 -25.33 -14.22 27.54
N GLY A 109 -24.91 -12.97 27.36
CA GLY A 109 -25.31 -11.85 28.21
C GLY A 109 -26.82 -11.63 28.17
N ILE A 110 -27.39 -11.61 26.96
CA ILE A 110 -28.85 -11.43 26.81
C ILE A 110 -29.64 -12.61 27.39
N SER A 111 -29.18 -13.85 27.18
CA SER A 111 -29.83 -15.02 27.79
C SER A 111 -29.82 -14.98 29.32
N ARG A 112 -28.73 -14.50 29.94
CA ARG A 112 -28.64 -14.35 31.40
C ARG A 112 -29.59 -13.27 31.93
N ILE A 113 -29.72 -12.15 31.22
CA ILE A 113 -30.68 -11.10 31.61
C ILE A 113 -32.10 -11.68 31.55
N ASN A 114 -32.44 -12.40 30.48
CA ASN A 114 -33.74 -13.05 30.36
C ASN A 114 -34.03 -14.02 31.53
N GLU A 115 -33.04 -14.81 31.93
CA GLU A 115 -33.15 -15.73 33.06
C GLU A 115 -33.39 -15.00 34.40
N VAL A 116 -32.65 -13.91 34.65
CA VAL A 116 -32.83 -13.11 35.86
C VAL A 116 -34.22 -12.49 35.91
N LEU A 117 -34.75 -12.01 34.78
CA LEU A 117 -36.09 -11.43 34.72
C LEU A 117 -37.17 -12.46 35.01
N ARG A 118 -37.06 -13.64 34.40
CA ARG A 118 -37.98 -14.75 34.65
C ARG A 118 -37.99 -15.16 36.13
N LEU A 119 -36.83 -15.32 36.73
CA LEU A 119 -36.71 -15.66 38.16
C LEU A 119 -37.27 -14.57 39.07
N ASN A 120 -37.07 -13.30 38.71
CA ASN A 120 -37.60 -12.18 39.48
C ASN A 120 -39.13 -12.11 39.42
N GLU A 121 -39.73 -12.43 38.27
CA GLU A 121 -41.17 -12.48 38.08
C GLU A 121 -41.82 -13.62 38.89
N GLU A 122 -41.14 -14.78 38.96
CA GLU A 122 -41.51 -15.93 39.81
C GLU A 122 -41.40 -15.62 41.32
N LEU A 123 -40.42 -14.82 41.74
CA LEU A 123 -40.22 -14.47 43.17
C LEU A 123 -41.12 -13.30 43.65
N CYS A 124 -41.45 -12.36 42.78
CA CYS A 124 -42.04 -11.07 43.15
C CYS A 124 -43.54 -10.94 42.86
N SER A 125 -44.26 -12.04 42.62
CA SER A 125 -45.70 -12.06 42.27
C SER A 125 -46.66 -11.39 43.30
N SER A 126 -46.14 -10.81 44.39
CA SER A 126 -46.90 -10.22 45.49
C SER A 126 -46.84 -8.68 45.59
N LYS A 127 -46.04 -7.95 44.81
CA LYS A 127 -45.90 -6.47 44.96
C LYS A 127 -46.10 -5.69 43.66
N ASN A 128 -47.36 -5.40 43.34
CA ASN A 128 -47.81 -4.48 42.28
C ASN A 128 -47.49 -3.02 42.64
N SER A 129 -46.20 -2.66 42.68
CA SER A 129 -45.76 -1.28 42.81
C SER A 129 -45.56 -0.67 41.42
N SER A 130 -46.00 0.58 41.22
CA SER A 130 -45.91 1.30 39.94
C SER A 130 -44.50 1.28 39.30
N GLY A 131 -43.44 1.29 40.12
CA GLY A 131 -42.05 1.19 39.63
C GLY A 131 -41.66 -0.18 39.06
N SER A 132 -42.28 -1.28 39.52
CA SER A 132 -42.01 -2.63 39.00
C SER A 132 -42.53 -2.81 37.58
N LEU A 133 -43.71 -2.24 37.29
CA LEU A 133 -44.33 -2.29 35.96
C LEU A 133 -43.50 -1.51 34.92
N GLN A 134 -43.05 -0.29 35.27
CA GLN A 134 -42.23 0.53 34.38
C GLN A 134 -40.88 -0.13 34.05
N PHE A 135 -40.27 -0.80 35.02
CA PHE A 135 -39.04 -1.57 34.80
C PHE A 135 -39.30 -2.75 33.85
N GLN A 136 -40.39 -3.50 34.08
CA GLN A 136 -40.75 -4.64 33.24
C GLN A 136 -41.03 -4.24 31.79
N GLU A 137 -41.79 -3.16 31.56
CA GLU A 137 -42.05 -2.63 30.22
C GLU A 137 -40.77 -2.17 29.52
N SER A 138 -39.93 -1.40 30.21
CA SER A 138 -38.66 -0.92 29.67
C SER A 138 -37.72 -2.08 29.34
N MET A 139 -37.68 -3.09 30.21
CA MET A 139 -36.83 -4.25 30.02
C MET A 139 -37.32 -5.15 28.90
N SER A 140 -38.63 -5.36 28.76
CA SER A 140 -39.23 -6.10 27.64
C SER A 140 -38.86 -5.45 26.29
N GLY A 141 -38.96 -4.12 26.21
CA GLY A 141 -38.54 -3.36 25.02
C GLY A 141 -37.05 -3.50 24.71
N PHE A 142 -36.20 -3.38 25.73
CA PHE A 142 -34.75 -3.59 25.61
C PHE A 142 -34.43 -5.01 25.14
N MET A 143 -35.02 -6.03 25.76
CA MET A 143 -34.77 -7.44 25.46
C MET A 143 -35.09 -7.76 24.01
N LYS A 144 -36.28 -7.35 23.54
CA LYS A 144 -36.68 -7.57 22.14
C LYS A 144 -35.69 -6.94 21.15
N MET A 145 -35.31 -5.68 21.38
CA MET A 145 -34.37 -5.00 20.51
C MET A 145 -32.97 -5.65 20.55
N ALA A 146 -32.50 -6.01 21.73
CA ALA A 146 -31.19 -6.61 21.91
C ALA A 146 -31.10 -8.01 21.27
N GLU A 147 -32.13 -8.85 21.43
CA GLU A 147 -32.21 -10.16 20.77
C GLU A 147 -32.16 -10.03 19.25
N ASP A 148 -32.97 -9.13 18.68
CA ASP A 148 -32.99 -8.87 17.23
C ASP A 148 -31.62 -8.42 16.70
N GLU A 149 -30.97 -7.47 17.38
CA GLU A 149 -29.65 -6.96 16.96
C GLU A 149 -28.53 -8.00 17.16
N ILE A 150 -28.57 -8.79 18.23
CA ILE A 150 -27.58 -9.85 18.47
C ILE A 150 -27.69 -10.94 17.39
N ILE A 151 -28.90 -11.34 17.00
CA ILE A 151 -29.10 -12.30 15.91
C ILE A 151 -28.52 -11.76 14.59
N LYS A 152 -28.73 -10.46 14.29
CA LYS A 152 -28.14 -9.83 13.10
C LYS A 152 -26.62 -9.86 13.14
N VAL A 153 -26.00 -9.53 14.27
CA VAL A 153 -24.54 -9.56 14.43
C VAL A 153 -23.99 -10.98 14.27
N GLN A 154 -24.66 -11.99 14.84
CA GLN A 154 -24.28 -13.40 14.67
C GLN A 154 -24.36 -13.84 13.21
N ALA A 155 -25.43 -13.46 12.50
CA ALA A 155 -25.57 -13.77 11.08
C ALA A 155 -24.49 -13.07 10.24
N GLN A 156 -24.20 -11.80 10.51
CA GLN A 156 -23.15 -11.04 9.83
C GLN A 156 -21.76 -11.63 10.06
N GLU A 157 -21.44 -12.04 11.28
CA GLU A 157 -20.20 -12.74 11.60
C GLU A 157 -20.06 -14.03 10.79
N SER A 158 -21.10 -14.87 10.80
CA SER A 158 -21.11 -16.14 10.07
C SER A 158 -20.90 -15.95 8.57
N VAL A 159 -21.63 -15.00 7.97
CA VAL A 159 -21.48 -14.66 6.54
C VAL A 159 -20.07 -14.13 6.25
N ALA A 160 -19.54 -13.23 7.08
CA ALA A 160 -18.20 -12.68 6.89
C ALA A 160 -17.11 -13.77 6.95
N LEU A 161 -17.18 -14.67 7.93
CA LEU A 161 -16.24 -15.79 8.04
C LEU A 161 -16.36 -16.78 6.88
N SER A 162 -17.57 -17.01 6.36
CA SER A 162 -17.77 -17.82 5.16
C SER A 162 -17.12 -17.20 3.92
N LEU A 163 -17.26 -15.89 3.72
CA LEU A 163 -16.60 -15.19 2.61
C LEU A 163 -15.08 -15.24 2.73
N VAL A 164 -14.55 -15.12 3.96
CA VAL A 164 -13.10 -15.26 4.21
C VAL A 164 -12.61 -16.66 3.85
N LYS A 165 -13.39 -17.70 4.18
CA LYS A 165 -13.07 -19.07 3.79
C LYS A 165 -13.05 -19.24 2.27
N GLU A 166 -14.06 -18.74 1.56
CA GLU A 166 -14.12 -18.81 0.09
C GLU A 166 -12.92 -18.12 -0.58
N ILE A 167 -12.57 -16.91 -0.13
CA ILE A 167 -11.41 -16.17 -0.65
C ILE A 167 -10.10 -16.92 -0.34
N THR A 168 -9.99 -17.52 0.85
CA THR A 168 -8.83 -18.31 1.24
C THR A 168 -8.71 -19.57 0.37
N GLU A 169 -9.80 -20.26 0.09
CA GLU A 169 -9.81 -21.41 -0.82
C GLU A 169 -9.40 -21.02 -2.24
N TYR A 170 -9.88 -19.88 -2.74
CA TYR A 170 -9.51 -19.37 -4.06
C TYR A 170 -8.00 -19.14 -4.20
N PHE A 171 -7.35 -18.53 -3.20
CA PHE A 171 -5.93 -18.17 -3.27
C PHE A 171 -4.96 -19.22 -2.72
N HIS A 172 -5.41 -20.13 -1.85
CA HIS A 172 -4.55 -21.13 -1.17
C HIS A 172 -4.90 -22.58 -1.51
N GLY A 173 -6.04 -22.82 -2.17
CA GLY A 173 -6.52 -24.12 -2.63
C GLY A 173 -7.12 -24.98 -1.51
N ASN A 174 -6.28 -25.43 -0.57
CA ASN A 174 -6.73 -26.26 0.56
C ASN A 174 -6.83 -25.41 1.83
N SER A 175 -8.05 -25.11 2.27
CA SER A 175 -8.36 -24.29 3.45
C SER A 175 -8.01 -24.96 4.78
N THR A 176 -7.89 -26.28 4.84
CA THR A 176 -7.67 -27.03 6.11
C THR A 176 -6.45 -26.58 6.91
N LYS A 177 -5.43 -26.01 6.27
CA LYS A 177 -4.22 -25.49 6.96
C LYS A 177 -4.34 -24.03 7.40
N GLU A 178 -5.24 -23.25 6.79
CA GLU A 178 -5.46 -21.84 7.09
C GLU A 178 -6.69 -21.62 7.99
N GLU A 179 -7.50 -22.66 8.24
CA GLU A 179 -8.68 -22.59 9.14
C GLU A 179 -8.33 -22.14 10.57
N ALA A 180 -7.10 -22.40 11.04
CA ALA A 180 -6.65 -21.94 12.35
C ALA A 180 -6.49 -20.42 12.44
N HIS A 181 -6.27 -19.73 11.32
CA HIS A 181 -6.08 -18.27 11.27
C HIS A 181 -6.81 -17.65 10.07
N PRO A 182 -8.15 -17.56 10.10
CA PRO A 182 -8.97 -17.08 8.98
C PRO A 182 -8.52 -15.73 8.40
N PHE A 183 -8.04 -14.81 9.24
CA PHE A 183 -7.64 -13.47 8.80
C PHE A 183 -6.20 -13.36 8.30
N ARG A 184 -5.43 -14.45 8.28
CA ARG A 184 -4.03 -14.45 7.80
C ARG A 184 -3.91 -13.99 6.35
N ILE A 185 -4.88 -14.31 5.50
CA ILE A 185 -4.90 -13.83 4.11
C ILE A 185 -4.83 -12.30 4.02
N PHE A 186 -5.51 -11.58 4.93
CA PHE A 186 -5.45 -10.13 4.97
C PHE A 186 -4.09 -9.62 5.44
N MET A 187 -3.44 -10.30 6.38
CA MET A 187 -2.08 -9.95 6.82
C MET A 187 -1.08 -10.05 5.66
N VAL A 188 -1.12 -11.15 4.89
CA VAL A 188 -0.23 -11.36 3.74
C VAL A 188 -0.41 -10.23 2.72
N VAL A 189 -1.66 -9.88 2.39
CA VAL A 189 -1.94 -8.79 1.44
C VAL A 189 -1.51 -7.44 2.01
N ARG A 190 -1.79 -7.14 3.29
CA ARG A 190 -1.34 -5.89 3.96
C ARG A 190 0.18 -5.73 3.88
N ASP A 191 0.92 -6.80 4.18
CA ASP A 191 2.37 -6.78 4.22
C ASP A 191 2.95 -6.64 2.81
N PHE A 192 2.36 -7.34 1.84
CA PHE A 192 2.71 -7.16 0.44
C PHE A 192 2.45 -5.72 -0.05
N LEU A 193 1.29 -5.13 0.28
CA LEU A 193 0.99 -3.74 -0.08
C LEU A 193 2.00 -2.76 0.52
N SER A 194 2.44 -3.00 1.76
CA SER A 194 3.47 -2.18 2.41
C SER A 194 4.83 -2.28 1.70
N ILE A 195 5.17 -3.48 1.21
CA ILE A 195 6.36 -3.71 0.39
C ILE A 195 6.21 -3.02 -0.98
N LEU A 196 5.04 -3.17 -1.63
CA LEU A 196 4.73 -2.56 -2.92
C LEU A 196 4.83 -1.03 -2.86
N ASP A 197 4.28 -0.42 -1.81
CA ASP A 197 4.37 1.03 -1.57
C ASP A 197 5.83 1.50 -1.51
N ARG A 198 6.73 0.71 -0.89
CA ARG A 198 8.17 1.01 -0.87
C ARG A 198 8.79 0.93 -2.27
N VAL A 199 8.50 -0.15 -3.00
CA VAL A 199 9.02 -0.35 -4.36
C VAL A 199 8.52 0.73 -5.32
N CYS A 200 7.25 1.14 -5.24
CA CYS A 200 6.70 2.24 -6.03
C CYS A 200 7.43 3.56 -5.75
N LYS A 201 7.77 3.86 -4.49
CA LYS A 201 8.56 5.04 -4.13
C LYS A 201 9.98 4.96 -4.70
N ASP A 202 10.62 3.79 -4.64
CA ASP A 202 11.97 3.59 -5.17
C ASP A 202 12.00 3.75 -6.71
N VAL A 203 11.03 3.16 -7.42
CA VAL A 203 10.88 3.31 -8.87
C VAL A 203 10.52 4.74 -9.26
N GLY A 204 9.68 5.42 -8.48
CA GLY A 204 9.35 6.84 -8.67
C GLY A 204 10.59 7.73 -8.59
N ARG A 205 11.42 7.57 -7.56
CA ARG A 205 12.68 8.33 -7.40
C ARG A 205 13.65 8.14 -8.58
N ILE A 206 13.73 6.92 -9.11
CA ILE A 206 14.57 6.64 -10.30
C ILE A 206 14.03 7.39 -11.52
N THR A 207 12.70 7.41 -11.67
CA THR A 207 12.01 8.14 -12.75
C THR A 207 12.28 9.63 -12.65
N ASP A 208 12.11 10.22 -11.46
CA ASP A 208 12.33 11.65 -11.22
C ASP A 208 13.80 12.08 -11.43
N ARG A 209 14.76 11.23 -11.05
CA ARG A 209 16.19 11.48 -11.32
C ARG A 209 16.51 11.46 -12.81
N SER A 210 15.90 10.55 -13.57
CA SER A 210 16.05 10.50 -15.03
C SER A 210 15.50 11.78 -15.70
N ILE A 211 14.41 12.33 -15.17
CA ILE A 211 13.84 13.60 -15.62
C ILE A 211 14.82 14.75 -15.33
N ALA A 212 15.30 14.85 -14.10
CA ALA A 212 16.21 15.93 -13.68
C ALA A 212 17.56 15.92 -14.43
N SER A 213 18.05 14.75 -14.88
CA SER A 213 19.23 14.67 -15.75
C SER A 213 18.94 15.07 -17.19
N SER A 214 17.73 14.79 -17.71
CA SER A 214 17.35 15.13 -19.09
C SER A 214 17.02 16.61 -19.28
N THR A 215 16.60 17.33 -18.24
CA THR A 215 16.36 18.79 -18.30
C THR A 215 17.66 19.60 -18.30
N ARG A 216 18.80 19.00 -17.92
CA ARG A 216 20.13 19.61 -18.02
C ARG A 216 20.75 19.35 -19.40
N HIS A 217 20.09 19.77 -20.47
CA HIS A 217 20.80 19.99 -21.71
C HIS A 217 21.69 21.23 -21.51
N PHE A 218 23.00 21.00 -21.38
CA PHE A 218 23.98 22.07 -21.55
C PHE A 218 23.74 22.71 -22.93
N PRO A 219 23.70 24.05 -23.05
CA PRO A 219 23.64 24.68 -24.36
C PRO A 219 24.90 24.24 -25.12
N VAL A 220 24.71 23.52 -26.22
CA VAL A 220 25.78 23.28 -27.19
C VAL A 220 26.19 24.65 -27.73
N PRO A 221 27.44 25.09 -27.59
CA PRO A 221 27.86 26.33 -28.22
C PRO A 221 27.91 26.07 -29.74
N VAL A 222 26.96 26.64 -30.47
CA VAL A 222 27.01 26.71 -31.93
C VAL A 222 28.10 27.73 -32.29
N ASN A 223 29.26 27.24 -32.73
CA ASN A 223 30.27 28.02 -33.48
C ASN A 223 29.93 27.88 -34.99
N PRO A 224 30.50 28.61 -35.99
CA PRO A 224 31.53 29.66 -35.98
C PRO A 224 31.34 30.77 -37.06
N THR A 225 31.11 32.05 -36.73
CA THR A 225 31.44 33.25 -37.56
C THR A 225 30.71 34.47 -37.02
N LEU A 226 31.42 35.42 -36.40
CA LEU A 226 31.13 36.86 -36.37
C LEU A 226 32.25 37.57 -35.58
N PRO A 227 32.78 38.73 -36.04
CA PRO A 227 33.88 39.39 -35.38
C PRO A 227 33.44 40.08 -34.08
N SER A 228 34.20 39.85 -33.02
CA SER A 228 34.05 40.50 -31.72
C SER A 228 34.32 42.00 -31.83
N VAL A 229 33.29 42.82 -31.60
CA VAL A 229 33.40 44.28 -31.47
C VAL A 229 33.43 44.63 -29.98
N PHE A 230 34.57 44.47 -29.30
CA PHE A 230 34.87 45.23 -28.08
C PHE A 230 36.39 45.45 -27.93
N PRO A 231 36.87 46.68 -27.64
CA PRO A 231 38.30 46.97 -27.65
C PRO A 231 38.99 46.43 -26.40
N ARG A 232 40.06 45.68 -26.63
CA ARG A 232 40.98 45.12 -25.63
C ARG A 232 41.91 46.22 -25.11
N ILE A 233 41.70 46.69 -23.89
CA ILE A 233 42.66 47.57 -23.21
C ILE A 233 43.86 46.71 -22.78
N ARG A 234 44.97 46.83 -23.52
CA ARG A 234 46.31 46.42 -23.08
C ARG A 234 47.03 47.65 -22.55
N ALA A 235 47.27 47.71 -21.25
CA ALA A 235 48.30 48.57 -20.67
C ALA A 235 49.54 47.72 -20.40
N LEU A 236 50.66 48.10 -20.99
CA LEU A 236 51.98 47.47 -20.87
C LEU A 236 52.91 48.39 -20.07
N ARG A 237 53.49 47.82 -18.98
CA ARG A 237 54.88 47.97 -18.46
C ARG A 237 55.31 49.28 -17.77
N PRO A 238 56.49 49.33 -17.09
CA PRO A 238 57.18 48.33 -16.24
C PRO A 238 57.89 48.91 -14.96
N GLU A 239 58.43 48.00 -14.12
CA GLU A 239 59.63 48.07 -13.24
C GLU A 239 59.71 49.02 -12.01
N SER A 240 59.91 48.46 -10.80
CA SER A 240 61.21 48.42 -10.09
C SER A 240 61.09 47.80 -8.66
N SER A 241 61.99 46.86 -8.34
CA SER A 241 62.84 46.74 -7.13
C SER A 241 62.32 47.11 -5.72
N ASP A 242 62.65 46.47 -4.60
CA ASP A 242 63.59 45.39 -4.24
C ASP A 242 63.17 44.79 -2.86
N ASP A 243 63.59 43.54 -2.67
CA ASP A 243 64.16 42.89 -1.47
C ASP A 243 63.42 42.54 -0.15
N ASP A 244 63.71 41.27 0.18
CA ASP A 244 64.05 40.65 1.48
C ASP A 244 62.99 40.01 2.39
N GLY A 245 63.15 38.68 2.56
CA GLY A 245 63.42 38.12 3.88
C GLY A 245 62.56 36.96 4.39
N SER A 246 63.11 35.73 4.30
CA SER A 246 63.09 34.66 5.32
C SER A 246 61.74 33.96 5.66
N SER A 247 61.52 32.71 5.24
CA SER A 247 61.97 31.42 5.80
C SER A 247 60.99 30.75 6.80
N SER A 248 60.49 29.58 6.41
CA SER A 248 60.29 28.33 7.19
C SER A 248 59.66 28.36 8.60
N SER A 249 58.62 27.54 8.81
CA SER A 249 58.75 26.23 9.51
C SER A 249 57.41 25.50 9.69
N LEU A 250 57.47 24.18 9.48
CA LEU A 250 56.48 23.19 9.91
C LEU A 250 56.38 23.14 11.45
N SER A 251 55.22 22.76 11.98
CA SER A 251 55.07 21.57 12.85
C SER A 251 53.65 21.45 13.42
N SER A 252 53.11 20.23 13.30
CA SER A 252 52.09 19.56 14.13
C SER A 252 50.64 20.04 14.07
#